data_AF-A0A381VCB2-F1
#
_entry.id   AF-A0A381VCB2-F1
#
_cell.length_a   1.000
_cell.length_b   1.000
_cell.length_c   1.000
_cell.angle_alpha   90.00
_cell.angle_beta   90.00
_cell.angle_gamma   90.00
#
_symmetry.space_group_name_H-M   'P 1'
#
loop_
_entity.id
_entity.type
_entity.pdbx_description
1 polymer ?
#
loop_
_entity_poly.entity_id
_entity_poly.type
_entity_poly.pdbx_seq_one_letter_code
_entity_poly.pdbx_strand_id
1 'polypeptide(L)'
;MLQAVIRGRVTLDSVIYSDGWRGYNGLVDVGYGKHLRIDHGRNEFANGATHVNGIEGFWGFFKIRLSRFRGMIESTFYLHLKECEFRFHYRDQDTNRWRGYRKTLL
;
A
#
# COMPACT_ATOMS: atom_id res chain seq x y z
N MET A 1 -3.10 6.84 -15.27
CA MET A 1 -2.76 8.11 -14.58
C MET A 1 -3.30 8.04 -13.16
N LEU A 2 -2.47 8.27 -12.14
CA LEU A 2 -2.77 8.01 -10.72
C LEU A 2 -4.07 8.68 -10.22
N GLN A 3 -4.35 9.88 -10.69
CA GLN A 3 -5.55 10.66 -10.35
C GLN A 3 -6.86 9.89 -10.62
N ALA A 4 -6.93 9.11 -11.71
CA ALA A 4 -8.12 8.32 -12.05
C ALA A 4 -8.37 7.15 -11.08
N VAL A 5 -7.33 6.68 -10.39
CA VAL A 5 -7.41 5.56 -9.44
C VAL A 5 -7.82 6.05 -8.05
N ILE A 6 -7.39 7.27 -7.68
CA ILE A 6 -7.56 7.83 -6.34
C ILE A 6 -8.88 8.60 -6.20
N ARG A 7 -9.34 9.28 -7.26
CA ARG A 7 -10.61 10.03 -7.25
C ARG A 7 -11.79 9.11 -6.90
N GLY A 8 -12.57 9.50 -5.89
CA GLY A 8 -13.72 8.74 -5.40
C GLY A 8 -13.38 7.59 -4.43
N ARG A 9 -12.09 7.26 -4.25
CA ARG A 9 -11.62 6.27 -3.26
C ARG A 9 -10.94 6.91 -2.06
N VAL A 10 -10.39 8.11 -2.22
CA VAL A 10 -9.72 8.86 -1.15
C VAL A 10 -10.37 10.23 -1.02
N THR A 11 -10.81 10.57 0.18
CA THR A 11 -11.40 11.87 0.51
C THR A 11 -10.38 12.99 0.38
N LEU A 12 -10.79 14.16 -0.12
CA LEU A 12 -9.89 15.30 -0.34
C LEU A 12 -9.22 15.81 0.96
N ASP A 13 -9.86 15.58 2.11
CA ASP A 13 -9.32 15.94 3.44
C ASP A 13 -8.18 15.02 3.92
N SER A 14 -7.92 13.92 3.20
CA SER A 14 -6.85 12.98 3.56
C SER A 14 -5.47 13.62 3.37
N VAL A 15 -4.57 13.35 4.33
CA VAL A 15 -3.14 13.66 4.18
C VAL A 15 -2.50 12.58 3.33
N ILE A 16 -1.91 12.95 2.20
CA ILE A 16 -1.20 12.02 1.32
C ILE A 16 0.29 12.17 1.54
N TYR A 17 0.96 11.05 1.79
CA TYR A 17 2.42 10.96 1.81
C TYR A 17 2.87 10.19 0.57
N SER A 18 3.77 10.77 -0.23
CA SER A 18 4.37 10.08 -1.38
C SER A 18 5.87 10.39 -1.49
N ASP A 19 6.57 9.55 -2.25
CA ASP A 19 7.92 9.85 -2.69
C ASP A 19 7.95 11.03 -3.69
N GLY A 20 9.17 11.46 -4.06
CA GLY A 20 9.42 12.57 -4.98
C GLY A 20 9.24 12.25 -6.46
N TRP A 21 8.66 11.11 -6.84
CA TRP A 21 8.49 10.74 -8.24
C TRP A 21 7.54 11.69 -8.95
N ARG A 22 7.94 12.14 -10.15
CA ARG A 22 7.20 13.14 -10.96
C ARG A 22 5.76 12.74 -11.28
N GLY A 23 5.44 11.44 -11.26
CA GLY A 23 4.08 10.92 -11.44
C GLY A 23 3.10 11.31 -10.33
N TYR A 24 3.60 11.69 -9.15
CA TYR A 24 2.82 12.16 -8.00
C TYR A 24 2.57 13.67 -7.99
N ASN A 25 3.25 14.44 -8.84
CA ASN A 25 3.13 15.90 -8.86
C ASN A 25 1.69 16.38 -9.05
N GLY A 26 0.91 15.67 -9.87
CA GLY A 26 -0.49 16.00 -10.13
C GLY A 26 -1.44 15.74 -8.96
N LEU A 27 -0.98 15.26 -7.80
CA LEU A 27 -1.83 15.12 -6.61
C LEU A 27 -2.20 16.47 -5.99
N VAL A 28 -1.29 17.44 -6.08
CA VAL A 28 -1.54 18.83 -5.65
C VAL A 28 -2.64 19.47 -6.51
N ASP A 29 -2.63 19.20 -7.82
CA ASP A 29 -3.58 19.77 -8.80
C ASP A 29 -5.01 19.23 -8.69
N VAL A 30 -5.23 18.12 -7.96
CA VAL A 30 -6.57 17.51 -7.80
C VAL A 30 -7.23 17.76 -6.45
N GLY A 31 -6.70 18.70 -5.66
CA GLY A 31 -7.34 19.16 -4.43
C GLY A 31 -6.93 18.42 -3.16
N TYR A 32 -5.92 17.54 -3.20
CA TYR A 32 -5.28 17.02 -1.98
C TYR A 32 -4.33 18.07 -1.42
N GLY A 33 -4.88 19.09 -0.78
CA GLY A 33 -4.15 20.26 -0.28
C GLY A 33 -3.11 19.94 0.81
N LYS A 34 -3.14 18.74 1.39
CA LYS A 34 -2.16 18.23 2.36
C LYS A 34 -1.32 17.10 1.75
N HIS A 35 -0.63 17.39 0.65
CA HIS A 35 0.36 16.47 0.06
C HIS A 35 1.75 16.74 0.64
N LEU A 36 2.27 15.77 1.39
CA LEU A 36 3.62 15.81 1.96
C LEU A 36 4.53 14.89 1.15
N ARG A 37 5.56 15.47 0.53
CA ARG A 37 6.59 14.72 -0.20
C ARG A 37 7.69 14.33 0.76
N ILE A 38 8.06 13.05 0.76
CA ILE A 38 9.16 12.54 1.55
C ILE A 38 10.41 12.51 0.68
N ASP A 39 11.45 13.24 1.08
CA ASP A 39 12.75 13.26 0.39
C ASP A 39 13.59 12.05 0.83
N HIS A 40 13.73 11.09 -0.08
CA HIS A 40 14.47 9.84 0.15
C HIS A 40 15.99 10.06 0.17
N GLY A 41 16.48 11.24 -0.25
CA GLY A 41 17.91 11.60 -0.22
C GLY A 41 18.42 12.09 1.14
N ARG A 42 17.52 12.40 2.08
CA ARG A 42 17.86 12.98 3.40
C ARG A 42 17.70 12.02 4.57
N ASN A 43 17.55 10.71 4.34
CA ASN A 43 17.27 9.72 5.38
C ASN A 43 15.96 9.99 6.16
N GLU A 44 15.06 10.85 5.65
CA GLU A 44 13.75 11.12 6.24
C GLU A 44 12.75 9.99 5.92
N PHE A 45 13.15 8.75 6.17
CA PHE A 45 12.28 7.59 6.00
C PHE A 45 11.15 7.56 7.05
N ALA A 46 11.28 8.33 8.13
CA ALA A 46 10.23 8.47 9.13
C ALA A 46 10.22 9.89 9.70
N ASN A 47 9.13 10.61 9.48
CA ASN A 47 8.76 11.74 10.33
C ASN A 47 7.57 11.28 11.21
N GLY A 48 7.88 10.46 12.22
CA GLY A 48 6.88 9.86 13.12
C GLY A 48 6.18 8.61 12.56
N ALA A 49 4.85 8.50 12.75
CA ALA A 49 3.99 7.37 12.32
C ALA A 49 3.78 7.28 10.78
N THR A 50 4.75 7.77 10.01
CA THR A 50 4.71 7.84 8.54
C THR A 50 4.68 6.44 7.92
N HIS A 51 3.58 6.16 7.23
CA HIS A 51 3.23 4.85 6.67
C HIS A 51 4.03 4.43 5.41
N VAL A 52 4.91 5.29 4.88
CA VAL A 52 5.64 5.01 3.63
C VAL A 52 6.61 3.83 3.81
N ASN A 53 7.38 3.78 4.89
CA ASN A 53 8.19 2.59 5.21
C ASN A 53 7.33 1.33 5.39
N GLY A 54 6.11 1.48 5.90
CA GLY A 54 5.15 0.38 6.03
C GLY A 54 4.73 -0.17 4.68
N ILE A 55 4.44 0.70 3.70
CA ILE A 55 4.05 0.27 2.36
C ILE A 55 5.22 -0.32 1.57
N GLU A 56 6.44 0.20 1.75
CA GLU A 56 7.65 -0.37 1.16
C GLU A 56 7.95 -1.74 1.74
N GLY A 57 7.88 -1.89 3.06
CA GLY A 57 8.02 -3.17 3.76
C GLY A 57 6.97 -4.19 3.30
N PHE A 58 5.72 -3.75 3.10
CA PHE A 58 4.66 -4.60 2.56
C PHE A 58 5.00 -5.09 1.15
N TRP A 59 5.41 -4.19 0.24
CA TRP A 59 5.77 -4.57 -1.13
C TRP A 59 7.00 -5.46 -1.20
N GLY A 60 7.98 -5.25 -0.32
CA GLY A 60 9.12 -6.16 -0.16
C GLY A 60 8.68 -7.57 0.24
N PHE A 61 7.86 -7.68 1.28
CA PHE A 61 7.26 -8.95 1.71
C PHE A 61 6.46 -9.63 0.60
N PHE A 62 5.60 -8.87 -0.08
CA PHE A 62 4.75 -9.38 -1.16
C PHE A 62 5.58 -9.95 -2.31
N LYS A 63 6.60 -9.21 -2.77
CA LYS A 63 7.50 -9.66 -3.85
C LYS A 63 8.25 -10.93 -3.50
N ILE A 64 8.75 -11.06 -2.26
CA ILE A 64 9.43 -12.28 -1.80
C ILE A 64 8.48 -13.47 -1.79
N ARG A 65 7.22 -13.28 -1.39
CA ARG A 65 6.23 -14.37 -1.44
C ARG A 65 5.90 -14.74 -2.88
N LEU A 66 5.70 -13.73 -3.74
CA LEU A 66 5.40 -13.93 -5.17
C LEU A 66 6.53 -14.65 -5.91
N SER A 67 7.79 -14.36 -5.60
CA SER A 67 8.95 -14.98 -6.28
C SER A 67 9.07 -16.48 -6.05
N ARG A 68 8.41 -17.00 -5.00
CA ARG A 68 8.32 -18.45 -4.74
C ARG A 68 7.36 -19.17 -5.67
N PHE A 69 6.47 -18.45 -6.36
CA PHE A 69 5.56 -19.02 -7.35
C PHE A 69 6.21 -18.97 -8.74
N ARG A 70 6.13 -20.07 -9.50
CA ARG A 70 6.61 -20.14 -10.89
C ARG A 70 5.57 -19.58 -11.87
N GLY A 71 5.14 -18.36 -11.62
CA GLY A 71 4.00 -17.73 -12.29
C GLY A 71 2.70 -17.85 -11.50
N MET A 72 1.74 -17.01 -11.86
CA MET A 72 0.47 -16.85 -11.17
C MET A 72 -0.64 -16.64 -12.20
N ILE A 73 -1.82 -17.21 -11.93
CA ILE A 73 -3.02 -16.94 -12.72
C ILE A 73 -3.47 -15.52 -12.39
N GLU A 74 -3.66 -14.69 -13.41
CA GLU A 74 -4.03 -13.28 -13.23
C GLU A 74 -5.28 -13.10 -12.36
N SER A 75 -6.29 -13.97 -12.53
CA SER A 75 -7.53 -13.93 -11.75
C SER A 75 -7.33 -14.16 -10.25
N THR A 76 -6.24 -14.84 -9.82
CA THR A 76 -5.97 -15.10 -8.41
C THR A 76 -5.06 -14.05 -7.78
N PHE A 77 -4.46 -13.15 -8.57
CA PHE A 77 -3.52 -12.14 -8.08
C PHE A 77 -4.10 -11.31 -6.92
N TYR A 78 -5.35 -10.88 -7.05
CA TYR A 78 -6.04 -10.13 -6.00
C TYR A 78 -6.14 -10.93 -4.68
N LEU A 79 -6.40 -12.24 -4.74
CA LEU A 79 -6.46 -13.09 -3.55
C LEU A 79 -5.10 -13.19 -2.87
N HIS A 80 -4.02 -13.32 -3.64
CA HIS A 80 -2.66 -13.34 -3.10
C HIS A 80 -2.28 -12.00 -2.45
N LEU A 81 -2.67 -10.89 -3.07
CA LEU A 81 -2.46 -9.55 -2.52
C LEU A 81 -3.19 -9.40 -1.18
N LYS A 82 -4.46 -9.81 -1.10
CA LYS A 82 -5.27 -9.75 0.13
C LYS A 82 -4.78 -10.70 1.22
N GLU A 83 -4.33 -11.90 0.86
CA GLU A 83 -3.67 -12.79 1.80
C GLU A 83 -2.40 -12.14 2.39
N CYS A 84 -1.60 -11.49 1.55
CA CYS A 84 -0.38 -10.84 2.01
C CYS A 84 -0.68 -9.62 2.88
N GLU A 85 -1.71 -8.83 2.55
CA GLU A 85 -2.18 -7.71 3.38
C GLU A 85 -2.51 -8.21 4.79
N PHE A 86 -3.31 -9.27 4.88
CA PHE A 86 -3.66 -9.89 6.16
C PHE A 86 -2.42 -10.38 6.91
N ARG A 87 -1.57 -11.18 6.26
CA ARG A 87 -0.38 -11.75 6.91
C ARG A 87 0.58 -10.68 7.39
N PHE A 88 0.74 -9.59 6.63
CA PHE A 88 1.62 -8.48 7.00
C PHE A 88 1.08 -7.71 8.21
N HIS A 89 -0.22 -7.43 8.26
CA HIS A 89 -0.85 -6.73 9.38
C HIS A 89 -0.97 -7.58 10.66
N TYR A 90 -1.13 -8.90 10.53
CA TYR A 90 -1.34 -9.81 11.68
C TYR A 90 -0.16 -10.73 11.96
N ARG A 91 1.05 -10.38 11.49
CA ARG A 91 2.26 -11.20 11.63
C ARG A 91 2.61 -11.58 13.08
N ASP A 92 2.19 -10.76 14.03
CA ASP A 92 2.45 -10.94 15.46
C ASP A 92 1.22 -11.43 16.25
N GLN A 93 0.12 -11.81 15.57
CA GLN A 93 -1.14 -12.24 16.18
C GLN A 93 -1.52 -13.68 15.81
N ASP A 94 -2.29 -14.32 16.70
CA ASP A 94 -2.70 -15.71 16.55
C ASP A 94 -3.66 -15.92 15.35
N THR A 95 -3.42 -17.01 14.60
CA THR A 95 -3.88 -17.21 13.21
C THR A 95 -5.39 -17.44 13.02
N ASN A 96 -6.17 -17.50 14.11
CA ASN A 96 -7.61 -17.76 14.09
C ASN A 96 -8.45 -16.66 13.38
N ARG A 97 -7.91 -15.44 13.19
CA ARG A 97 -8.59 -14.36 12.45
C ARG A 97 -8.71 -14.59 10.95
N TRP A 98 -7.89 -15.46 10.36
CA TRP A 98 -7.88 -15.68 8.91
C TRP A 98 -9.20 -16.23 8.37
N ARG A 99 -9.89 -17.08 9.15
CA ARG A 99 -11.17 -17.66 8.74
C ARG A 99 -12.27 -16.61 8.56
N GLY A 100 -12.27 -15.55 9.36
CA GLY A 100 -13.21 -14.43 9.23
C GLY A 100 -12.92 -13.58 8.00
N TYR A 101 -11.64 -13.23 7.81
CA TYR A 101 -11.20 -12.39 6.68
C TYR A 101 -11.41 -13.04 5.31
N ARG A 102 -11.30 -14.37 5.21
CA ARG A 102 -11.54 -15.06 3.94
C ARG A 102 -13.01 -15.02 3.50
N LYS A 103 -13.95 -14.93 4.44
CA LYS A 103 -15.40 -14.82 4.14
C LYS A 103 -15.81 -13.44 3.60
N THR A 104 -14.98 -12.41 3.78
CA THR A 104 -15.25 -11.06 3.27
C THR A 104 -14.66 -10.83 1.87
N LEU A 105 -13.95 -11.81 1.32
CA LEU A 105 -13.31 -11.76 0.00
C LEU A 105 -14.04 -12.61 -1.06
N LEU A 106 -15.00 -13.43 -0.63
CA LEU A 106 -15.88 -14.25 -1.45
C LEU A 106 -17.29 -13.68 -1.38
#